data_AF-A0A7L9BED7-F1
#
_entry.id   AF-A0A7L9BED7-F1
#
_cell.length_a   1.000
_cell.length_b   1.000
_cell.length_c   1.000
_cell.angle_alpha   90.00
_cell.angle_beta   90.00
_cell.angle_gamma   90.00
#
_symmetry.space_group_name_H-M   'P 1'
#
loop_
_entity.id
_entity.type
_entity.pdbx_description
1 polymer ?
#
loop_
_entity_poly.entity_id
_entity_poly.type
_entity_poly.pdbx_seq_one_letter_code
_entity_poly.pdbx_strand_id
1 'polypeptide(L)'
;MSRRAMIQKIFFLLFMVGFSACSAQEKLIGKYSNKGKDFFYELELNADSTFILTQKQLEVTSKCQGTWESLSDGLLLLKCSEVKDVIEKLTSGYMSEREKRATVLSRKKIKLQQVVLRRVKG
;
A
#
# COMPACT_ATOMS: atom_id res chain seq x y z
N MET A 1 -29.31 -10.63 43.35
CA MET A 1 -28.76 -10.73 41.98
C MET A 1 -27.23 -10.75 42.07
N SER A 2 -26.60 -11.88 41.72
CA SER A 2 -25.22 -12.21 42.12
C SER A 2 -24.15 -11.42 41.34
N ARG A 3 -23.18 -10.82 42.05
CA ARG A 3 -22.04 -10.06 41.48
C ARG A 3 -21.25 -10.85 40.42
N ARG A 4 -21.24 -12.18 40.51
CA ARG A 4 -20.58 -13.08 39.54
C ARG A 4 -21.24 -13.05 38.15
N ALA A 5 -22.56 -12.92 38.08
CA ALA A 5 -23.31 -12.85 36.82
C ALA A 5 -23.11 -11.50 36.09
N MET A 6 -22.75 -10.45 36.83
CA MET A 6 -22.48 -9.11 36.27
C MET A 6 -21.07 -9.05 35.64
N ILE A 7 -20.06 -9.63 36.31
CA ILE A 7 -18.67 -9.69 35.83
C ILE A 7 -18.57 -10.56 34.55
N GLN A 8 -19.31 -11.66 34.49
CA GLN A 8 -19.31 -12.55 33.32
C GLN A 8 -19.96 -11.89 32.08
N LYS A 9 -20.96 -11.02 32.28
CA LYS A 9 -21.57 -10.23 31.21
C LYS A 9 -20.65 -9.12 30.70
N ILE A 10 -19.84 -8.52 31.58
CA ILE A 10 -18.85 -7.50 31.21
C ILE A 10 -17.75 -8.10 30.33
N PHE A 11 -17.26 -9.31 30.65
CA PHE A 11 -16.28 -10.02 29.82
C PHE A 11 -16.83 -10.37 28.43
N PHE A 12 -18.11 -10.74 28.34
CA PHE A 12 -18.77 -11.04 27.06
C PHE A 12 -18.98 -9.80 26.19
N LEU A 13 -19.25 -8.64 26.81
CA LEU A 13 -19.37 -7.34 26.14
C LEU A 13 -18.03 -6.84 25.58
N LEU A 14 -16.92 -7.08 26.27
CA LEU A 14 -15.56 -6.70 25.82
C LEU A 14 -15.07 -7.51 24.60
N PHE A 15 -15.53 -8.75 24.42
CA PHE A 15 -15.10 -9.62 23.32
C PHE A 15 -15.75 -9.26 21.97
N MET A 16 -16.95 -8.66 21.98
CA MET A 16 -17.71 -8.32 20.76
C MET A 16 -17.20 -7.07 20.02
N VAL A 17 -16.39 -6.22 20.64
CA VAL A 17 -15.91 -4.96 20.05
C VAL A 17 -14.69 -5.16 19.12
N GLY A 18 -14.12 -6.37 19.06
CA GLY A 18 -12.82 -6.61 18.42
C GLY A 18 -12.79 -6.81 16.88
N PHE A 19 -13.93 -7.02 16.21
CA PHE A 19 -13.90 -7.59 14.84
C PHE A 19 -14.31 -6.66 13.67
N SER A 20 -14.61 -5.38 13.91
CA SER A 20 -15.20 -4.54 12.84
C SER A 20 -14.20 -3.79 11.93
N ALA A 21 -12.89 -4.05 12.02
CA ALA A 21 -11.89 -3.21 11.33
C ALA A 21 -11.45 -3.67 9.92
N CYS A 22 -11.89 -4.84 9.43
CA CYS A 22 -11.31 -5.45 8.22
C CYS A 22 -12.31 -5.56 7.06
N SER A 23 -12.61 -4.48 6.35
CA SER A 23 -13.43 -4.56 5.12
C SER A 23 -13.14 -3.51 4.04
N ALA A 24 -12.43 -2.42 4.36
CA ALA A 24 -12.12 -1.37 3.40
C ALA A 24 -10.87 -1.65 2.55
N GLN A 25 -9.88 -2.38 3.08
CA GLN A 25 -8.56 -2.56 2.45
C GLN A 25 -8.55 -3.59 1.31
N GLU A 26 -9.37 -4.64 1.38
CA GLU A 26 -9.39 -5.73 0.37
C GLU A 26 -9.63 -5.24 -1.06
N LYS A 27 -10.35 -4.12 -1.23
CA LYS A 27 -10.69 -3.59 -2.56
C LYS A 27 -9.50 -2.93 -3.28
N LEU A 28 -8.45 -2.55 -2.55
CA LEU A 28 -7.27 -1.89 -3.12
C LEU A 28 -6.16 -2.87 -3.49
N ILE A 29 -6.10 -4.03 -2.85
CA ILE A 29 -5.07 -5.06 -3.03
C ILE A 29 -4.98 -5.52 -4.48
N GLY A 30 -3.77 -5.51 -5.03
CA GLY A 30 -3.49 -5.96 -6.39
C GLY A 30 -2.50 -5.05 -7.12
N LYS A 31 -2.32 -5.36 -8.41
CA LYS A 31 -1.33 -4.73 -9.29
C LYS A 31 -1.96 -3.67 -10.19
N TYR A 32 -1.27 -2.55 -10.33
CA TYR A 32 -1.64 -1.40 -11.16
C TYR A 32 -0.46 -1.01 -12.03
N SER A 33 -0.68 -0.74 -13.31
CA SER A 33 0.40 -0.32 -14.21
C SER A 33 -0.01 0.76 -15.20
N ASN A 34 1.01 1.45 -15.71
CA ASN A 34 0.93 2.31 -16.87
C ASN A 34 2.22 2.17 -17.68
N LYS A 35 2.08 1.95 -18.98
CA LYS A 35 3.22 1.75 -19.88
C LYS A 35 3.07 2.63 -21.11
N GLY A 36 4.14 3.32 -21.46
CA GLY A 36 4.30 4.03 -22.72
C GLY A 36 5.44 3.41 -23.53
N LYS A 37 5.88 4.15 -24.56
CA LYS A 37 7.03 3.75 -25.38
C LYS A 37 8.33 3.73 -24.56
N ASP A 38 8.55 4.77 -23.76
CA ASP A 38 9.83 5.04 -23.08
C ASP A 38 9.72 5.00 -21.56
N PHE A 39 8.56 4.61 -21.03
CA PHE A 39 8.32 4.53 -19.59
C PHE A 39 7.45 3.34 -19.20
N PHE A 40 7.68 2.85 -17.98
CA PHE A 40 6.85 1.83 -17.35
C PHE A 40 6.73 2.13 -15.85
N TYR A 41 5.50 2.10 -15.34
CA TYR A 41 5.19 2.22 -13.92
C TYR A 41 4.36 1.01 -13.50
N GLU A 42 4.72 0.43 -12.36
CA GLU A 42 3.97 -0.64 -11.75
C GLU A 42 3.93 -0.46 -10.23
N LEU A 43 2.74 -0.51 -9.66
CA LEU A 43 2.49 -0.49 -8.22
C LEU A 43 1.70 -1.74 -7.85
N GLU A 44 2.22 -2.51 -6.90
CA GLU A 44 1.56 -3.67 -6.32
C GLU A 44 1.29 -3.41 -4.84
N LEU A 45 0.03 -3.47 -4.43
CA LEU A 45 -0.41 -3.33 -3.04
C LEU A 45 -0.78 -4.71 -2.50
N ASN A 46 -0.11 -5.15 -1.44
CA ASN A 46 -0.32 -6.45 -0.80
C ASN A 46 -1.22 -6.34 0.44
N ALA A 47 -1.87 -7.45 0.79
CA ALA A 47 -2.82 -7.52 1.91
C ALA A 47 -2.15 -7.34 3.29
N ASP A 48 -0.85 -7.60 3.40
CA ASP A 48 -0.04 -7.43 4.61
C ASP A 48 0.47 -5.98 4.82
N SER A 49 -0.14 -5.01 4.13
CA SER A 49 0.27 -3.60 4.11
C SER A 49 1.67 -3.36 3.52
N THR A 50 2.22 -4.32 2.76
CA THR A 50 3.45 -4.10 1.97
C THR A 50 3.13 -3.69 0.53
N PHE A 51 4.06 -3.01 -0.12
CA PHE A 51 3.95 -2.68 -1.54
C PHE A 51 5.26 -2.84 -2.28
N ILE A 52 5.16 -2.97 -3.61
CA ILE A 52 6.29 -2.90 -4.53
C ILE A 52 5.97 -1.85 -5.59
N LEU A 53 6.88 -0.89 -5.77
CA LEU A 53 6.84 0.12 -6.83
C LEU A 53 8.04 -0.06 -7.75
N THR A 54 7.76 -0.22 -9.04
CA THR A 54 8.77 -0.23 -10.11
C THR A 54 8.53 0.94 -11.05
N GLN A 55 9.57 1.71 -11.34
CA GLN A 55 9.57 2.77 -12.32
C GLN A 55 10.72 2.54 -13.29
N LYS A 56 10.42 2.51 -14.59
CA LYS A 56 11.40 2.49 -15.65
C LYS A 56 11.22 3.72 -16.52
N GLN A 57 12.30 4.42 -16.78
CA GLN A 57 12.37 5.51 -17.75
C GLN A 57 13.63 5.33 -18.58
N LEU A 58 13.49 5.24 -19.90
CA LEU A 58 14.61 4.93 -20.80
C LEU A 58 15.36 3.66 -20.33
N GLU A 59 16.66 3.78 -20.05
CA GLU A 59 17.53 2.70 -19.57
C GLU A 59 17.60 2.58 -18.04
N VAL A 60 16.96 3.51 -17.31
CA VAL A 60 17.02 3.53 -15.84
C VAL A 60 15.81 2.81 -15.25
N THR A 61 16.08 1.84 -14.37
CA THR A 61 15.06 1.18 -13.56
C THR A 61 15.27 1.50 -12.08
N SER A 62 14.20 1.95 -11.45
CA SER A 62 14.10 2.27 -10.03
C SER A 62 13.06 1.37 -9.39
N LYS A 63 13.43 0.69 -8.30
CA LYS A 63 12.51 -0.15 -7.53
C LYS A 63 12.52 0.29 -6.07
N CYS A 64 11.34 0.30 -5.47
CA CYS A 64 11.16 0.52 -4.04
C CYS A 64 10.17 -0.52 -3.51
N GLN A 65 10.50 -1.10 -2.36
CA GLN A 65 9.61 -1.94 -1.57
C GLN A 65 9.47 -1.32 -0.18
N GLY A 66 8.29 -1.43 0.42
CA GLY A 66 8.08 -0.99 1.79
C GLY A 66 6.65 -1.18 2.23
N THR A 67 6.16 -0.30 3.09
CA THR A 67 4.80 -0.37 3.65
C THR A 67 3.91 0.72 3.11
N TRP A 68 2.61 0.43 3.02
CA TRP A 68 1.61 1.42 2.64
C TRP A 68 0.54 1.53 3.72
N GLU A 69 0.01 2.73 3.86
CA GLU A 69 -1.12 3.05 4.74
C GLU A 69 -2.17 3.83 3.96
N SER A 70 -3.44 3.50 4.19
CA SER A 70 -4.55 4.32 3.72
C SER A 70 -4.78 5.45 4.71
N LEU A 71 -4.73 6.68 4.21
CA LEU A 71 -5.15 7.89 4.92
C LEU A 71 -6.63 8.20 4.61
N SER A 72 -7.13 9.32 5.11
CA SER A 72 -8.47 9.82 4.76
C SER A 72 -8.58 10.14 3.27
N ASP A 73 -9.82 10.17 2.76
CA ASP A 73 -10.16 10.66 1.41
C ASP A 73 -9.50 9.90 0.24
N GLY A 74 -9.16 8.63 0.46
CA GLY A 74 -8.56 7.79 -0.58
C GLY A 74 -7.10 8.12 -0.88
N LEU A 75 -6.43 8.85 0.02
CA LEU A 75 -4.98 9.05 -0.06
C LEU A 75 -4.26 7.82 0.49
N LEU A 76 -3.19 7.41 -0.18
CA LEU A 76 -2.27 6.37 0.24
C LEU A 76 -0.90 6.98 0.47
N LEU A 77 -0.27 6.62 1.59
CA LEU A 77 1.12 6.92 1.85
C LEU A 77 1.96 5.66 1.67
N LEU A 78 2.92 5.71 0.75
CA LEU A 78 3.84 4.63 0.42
C LEU A 78 5.20 4.97 1.03
N LYS A 79 5.68 4.19 1.99
CA LYS A 79 6.97 4.40 2.68
C LYS A 79 7.96 3.33 2.23
N CYS A 80 8.96 3.73 1.45
CA CYS A 80 10.04 2.85 1.02
C CYS A 80 10.88 2.42 2.23
N SER A 81 11.15 1.13 2.36
CA SER A 81 12.09 0.61 3.35
C SER A 81 13.49 1.17 3.11
N GLU A 82 14.24 1.37 4.19
CA GLU A 82 15.66 1.65 4.07
C GLU A 82 16.37 0.43 3.49
N VAL A 83 16.91 0.60 2.29
CA VAL A 83 17.83 -0.36 1.69
C VAL A 83 19.08 -0.41 2.56
N LYS A 84 19.28 -1.55 3.22
CA LYS A 84 20.40 -1.82 4.13
C LYS A 84 21.69 -2.09 3.37
N ASP A 85 21.60 -2.55 2.12
CA ASP A 85 22.76 -2.90 1.30
C ASP A 85 23.27 -1.70 0.48
N VAL A 86 24.54 -1.36 0.67
CA VAL A 86 25.22 -0.28 -0.05
C VAL A 86 25.33 -0.60 -1.54
N ILE A 87 25.43 -1.88 -1.91
CA ILE A 87 25.44 -2.32 -3.31
C ILE A 87 24.10 -1.99 -3.99
N GLU A 88 22.97 -2.24 -3.34
CA GLU A 88 21.64 -1.88 -3.88
C GLU A 88 21.43 -0.37 -4.03
N LYS A 89 22.06 0.45 -3.17
CA LYS A 89 22.08 1.91 -3.31
C LYS A 89 22.88 2.38 -4.53
N LEU A 90 23.90 1.63 -4.94
CA LEU A 90 24.84 1.98 -6.02
C LEU A 90 24.45 1.39 -7.38
N THR A 91 23.75 0.27 -7.40
CA THR A 91 23.54 -0.57 -8.62
C THR A 91 22.21 -0.36 -9.33
N SER A 92 21.26 0.35 -8.73
CA SER A 92 19.99 0.67 -9.39
C SER A 92 19.56 2.07 -9.04
N GLY A 93 18.81 2.73 -9.91
CA GLY A 93 18.33 4.10 -9.75
C GLY A 93 17.55 4.26 -8.45
N TYR A 94 18.25 4.49 -7.36
CA TYR A 94 17.70 4.56 -6.04
C TYR A 94 16.64 5.64 -6.01
N MET A 95 15.41 5.29 -5.61
CA MET A 95 14.42 6.32 -5.35
C MET A 95 14.85 7.08 -4.11
N SER A 96 15.42 8.27 -4.32
CA SER A 96 15.82 9.18 -3.25
C SER A 96 14.63 9.57 -2.36
N GLU A 97 13.45 9.65 -2.97
CA GLU A 97 12.20 9.96 -2.29
C GLU A 97 11.70 8.73 -1.51
N ARG A 98 11.77 8.82 -0.19
CA ARG A 98 11.37 7.76 0.76
C ARG A 98 9.87 7.58 0.90
N GLU A 99 9.13 8.64 0.66
CA GLU A 99 7.68 8.64 0.82
C GLU A 99 7.03 9.08 -0.49
N LYS A 100 6.01 8.35 -0.92
CA LYS A 100 5.22 8.72 -2.09
C LYS A 100 3.75 8.76 -1.73
N ARG A 101 3.07 9.78 -2.24
CA ARG A 101 1.62 9.91 -2.13
C ARG A 101 0.97 9.36 -3.38
N ALA A 102 -0.05 8.54 -3.17
CA ALA A 102 -0.94 8.10 -4.23
C ALA A 102 -2.40 8.42 -3.87
N THR A 103 -3.23 8.65 -4.86
CA THR A 103 -4.66 8.93 -4.67
C THR A 103 -5.47 7.85 -5.38
N VAL A 104 -6.35 7.19 -4.65
CA VAL A 104 -7.32 6.25 -5.19
C VAL A 104 -8.36 7.04 -5.96
N LEU A 105 -8.35 6.95 -7.29
CA LEU A 105 -9.36 7.57 -8.14
C LEU A 105 -10.59 6.67 -8.30
N SER A 106 -10.39 5.35 -8.28
CA SER A 106 -11.44 4.33 -8.29
C SER A 106 -10.83 2.97 -7.93
N ARG A 107 -11.67 1.92 -7.76
CA ARG A 107 -11.20 0.53 -7.56
C ARG A 107 -10.25 0.01 -8.66
N LYS A 108 -10.20 0.67 -9.82
CA LYS A 108 -9.39 0.28 -10.97
C LYS A 108 -8.29 1.29 -11.32
N LYS A 109 -8.19 2.42 -10.60
CA LYS A 109 -7.28 3.51 -10.96
C LYS A 109 -6.66 4.16 -9.72
N ILE A 110 -5.34 4.27 -9.72
CA ILE A 110 -4.56 4.98 -8.70
C ILE A 110 -3.74 6.06 -9.40
N LYS A 111 -3.80 7.29 -8.91
CA LYS A 111 -2.91 8.37 -9.34
C LYS A 111 -1.67 8.35 -8.46
N LEU A 112 -0.51 8.06 -9.04
CA LEU A 112 0.79 8.16 -8.38
C LEU A 112 1.49 9.41 -8.91
N GLN A 113 1.62 10.45 -8.08
CA GLN A 113 2.11 11.77 -8.51
C GLN A 113 1.34 12.28 -9.74
N GLN A 114 1.96 12.35 -10.92
CA GLN A 114 1.34 12.80 -12.18
C GLN A 114 0.86 11.65 -13.09
N VAL A 115 1.11 10.39 -12.70
CA VAL A 115 0.82 9.22 -13.52
C VAL A 115 -0.42 8.50 -13.00
N VAL A 116 -1.38 8.21 -13.88
CA VAL A 116 -2.53 7.36 -13.56
C VAL A 116 -2.21 5.91 -13.91
N LEU A 117 -2.17 5.05 -12.90
CA LEU A 117 -2.00 3.61 -13.00
C LEU A 117 -3.37 2.93 -13.10
N ARG A 118 -3.49 1.92 -13.95
CA ARG A 118 -4.72 1.14 -14.14
C ARG A 118 -4.52 -0.27 -13.58
N ARG A 119 -5.54 -0.80 -12.90
CA ARG A 119 -5.52 -2.16 -12.37
C ARG A 119 -5.27 -3.15 -13.50
N VAL A 120 -4.26 -3.99 -13.33
CA VAL A 120 -3.98 -5.12 -14.21
C VAL A 120 -5.00 -6.21 -13.89
N LYS A 121 -5.69 -6.73 -14.90
CA LYS A 121 -6.54 -7.91 -14.71
C LYS A 121 -5.59 -9.10 -14.51
N GLY A 122 -5.72 -9.78 -13.39
CA GLY A 122 -5.17 -11.13 -13.20
C GLY A 122 -5.89 -12.12 -14.10
#